data_AF-A0A8X6L8D5-F1
#
_entry.id   AF-A0A8X6L8D5-F1
#
_cell.length_a   1.000
_cell.length_b   1.000
_cell.length_c   1.000
_cell.angle_alpha   90.00
_cell.angle_beta   90.00
_cell.angle_gamma   90.00
#
_symmetry.space_group_name_H-M   'P 1'
#
loop_
_entity.id
_entity.type
_entity.pdbx_description
1 polymer ?
#
loop_
_entity_poly.entity_id
_entity_poly.type
_entity_poly.pdbx_seq_one_letter_code
_entity_poly.pdbx_strand_id
1 'polypeptide(L)'
;MIHGPCGSLNNNSLCVSDGKCTKRYPRDLLGETITGNDGYSLYRRRSTEDGWISITLKVLTNTIDVDNRWVVQYSPLLLKTYNAHITVEYCDSVKAIKYICKYVNKGSDMAVFGVETQLHLTRKSPNINWKAT
;
A
#
# COMPACT_ATOMS: atom_id res chain seq x y z
N MET A 1 -5.29 -8.89 3.91
CA MET A 1 -5.44 -7.42 3.94
C MET A 1 -6.26 -6.99 2.74
N ILE A 2 -7.21 -6.07 2.95
CA ILE A 2 -8.03 -5.46 1.90
C ILE A 2 -7.53 -4.03 1.72
N HIS A 3 -7.31 -3.61 0.47
CA HIS A 3 -7.01 -2.22 0.18
C HIS A 3 -8.27 -1.38 0.42
N GLY A 4 -8.14 -0.32 1.22
CA GLY A 4 -9.27 0.57 1.50
C GLY A 4 -9.76 1.28 0.24
N PRO A 5 -11.03 1.74 0.23
CA PRO A 5 -11.56 2.55 -0.86
C PRO A 5 -10.69 3.77 -1.09
N CYS A 6 -10.33 4.01 -2.35
CA CYS A 6 -9.50 5.14 -2.77
C CYS A 6 -9.82 5.53 -4.23
N GLY A 7 -9.21 6.62 -4.68
CA GLY A 7 -9.43 7.15 -6.03
C GLY A 7 -10.82 7.77 -6.11
N SER A 8 -11.61 7.36 -7.10
CA SER A 8 -12.99 7.84 -7.30
C SER A 8 -13.90 7.59 -6.10
N LEU A 9 -13.65 6.53 -5.32
CA LEU A 9 -14.45 6.19 -4.14
C LEU A 9 -14.06 7.02 -2.91
N ASN A 10 -12.82 7.50 -2.85
CA ASN A 10 -12.33 8.33 -1.76
C ASN A 10 -11.06 9.09 -2.18
N ASN A 11 -11.23 10.37 -2.49
CA ASN A 11 -10.12 11.22 -2.94
C ASN A 11 -9.18 11.64 -1.79
N ASN A 12 -9.58 11.46 -0.52
CA ASN A 12 -8.77 11.85 0.64
C ASN A 12 -7.76 10.77 1.05
N SER A 13 -7.70 9.64 0.33
CA SER A 13 -6.77 8.57 0.65
C SER A 13 -5.34 8.94 0.23
N LEU A 14 -4.36 8.66 1.11
CA LEU A 14 -2.92 8.93 0.88
C LEU A 14 -2.35 8.28 -0.39
N CYS A 15 -2.99 7.21 -0.88
CA CYS A 15 -2.57 6.52 -2.08
C CYS A 15 -3.08 7.15 -3.38
N VAL A 16 -3.79 8.29 -3.35
CA VAL A 16 -4.39 8.92 -4.53
C VAL A 16 -3.50 10.02 -5.10
N SER A 17 -3.36 10.03 -6.43
CA SER A 17 -2.72 11.09 -7.22
C SER A 17 -3.49 11.21 -8.54
N ASP A 18 -3.80 12.45 -8.96
CA ASP A 18 -4.61 12.73 -10.15
C ASP A 18 -5.96 11.98 -10.19
N GLY A 19 -6.61 11.87 -9.02
CA GLY A 19 -7.89 11.15 -8.86
C GLY A 19 -7.79 9.62 -9.02
N LYS A 20 -6.58 9.07 -9.20
CA LYS A 20 -6.34 7.63 -9.36
C LYS A 20 -5.49 7.07 -8.23
N CYS A 21 -5.70 5.80 -7.89
CA CYS A 21 -4.85 5.12 -6.93
C CYS A 21 -3.45 4.89 -7.52
N THR A 22 -2.42 5.46 -6.91
CA THR A 22 -0.99 5.23 -7.23
C THR A 22 -0.59 3.76 -7.12
N LYS A 23 -1.31 2.98 -6.30
CA LYS A 23 -1.11 1.53 -6.12
C LYS A 23 -1.95 0.69 -7.10
N ARG A 24 -2.68 1.35 -8.01
CA ARG A 24 -3.49 0.76 -9.10
C ARG A 24 -4.63 -0.13 -8.60
N TYR A 25 -5.31 0.29 -7.53
CA TYR A 25 -6.55 -0.34 -7.08
C TYR A 25 -7.78 0.43 -7.61
N PRO A 26 -8.91 -0.26 -7.86
CA PRO A 26 -9.05 -1.72 -7.93
C PRO A 26 -8.23 -2.31 -9.08
N ARG A 27 -7.73 -3.53 -8.90
CA ARG A 27 -6.91 -4.22 -9.91
C ARG A 27 -7.78 -5.00 -10.87
N ASP A 28 -7.26 -5.30 -12.05
CA ASP A 28 -7.99 -6.11 -13.04
C ASP A 28 -8.16 -7.56 -12.56
N LEU A 29 -9.29 -8.16 -12.93
CA LEU A 29 -9.52 -9.59 -12.80
C LEU A 29 -8.78 -10.29 -13.95
N LEU A 30 -8.06 -11.36 -13.62
CA LEU A 30 -7.23 -12.09 -14.57
C LEU A 30 -7.43 -13.58 -14.34
N GLY A 31 -7.73 -14.31 -15.42
CA GLY A 31 -7.93 -15.76 -15.39
C GLY A 31 -6.63 -16.54 -15.17
N GLU A 32 -5.47 -15.95 -15.47
CA GLU A 32 -4.15 -16.55 -15.29
C GLU A 32 -3.10 -15.51 -14.84
N THR A 33 -1.97 -15.98 -14.34
CA THR A 33 -0.83 -15.13 -14.00
C THR A 33 -0.01 -14.86 -15.26
N ILE A 34 0.21 -13.60 -15.60
CA ILE A 34 0.97 -13.18 -16.79
C ILE A 34 2.36 -12.72 -16.37
N THR A 35 3.39 -13.34 -16.95
CA THR A 35 4.82 -13.03 -16.76
C THR A 35 5.44 -12.61 -18.11
N GLY A 36 6.62 -11.95 -18.08
CA GLY A 36 7.44 -11.77 -19.29
C GLY A 36 7.41 -10.42 -20.01
N ASN A 37 6.58 -9.44 -19.60
CA ASN A 37 6.47 -8.16 -20.33
C ASN A 37 7.39 -7.03 -19.79
N ASP A 38 8.67 -7.34 -19.48
CA ASP A 38 9.66 -6.43 -18.89
C ASP A 38 9.20 -5.66 -17.64
N GLY A 39 8.17 -6.17 -16.97
CA GLY A 39 7.45 -5.51 -15.88
C GLY A 39 7.28 -6.40 -14.66
N TYR A 40 6.46 -5.95 -13.72
CA TYR A 40 6.02 -6.78 -12.60
C TYR A 40 4.97 -7.78 -13.09
N SER A 41 5.03 -9.01 -12.58
CA SER A 41 4.05 -10.06 -12.88
C SER A 41 2.63 -9.63 -12.52
N LEU A 42 1.68 -9.91 -13.40
CA LEU A 42 0.26 -9.67 -13.14
C LEU A 42 -0.36 -10.98 -12.66
N TYR A 43 -0.72 -11.03 -11.39
CA TYR A 43 -1.24 -12.26 -10.79
C TYR A 43 -2.70 -12.48 -11.14
N ARG A 44 -3.03 -13.75 -11.31
CA ARG A 44 -4.39 -14.24 -11.40
C ARG A 44 -5.26 -13.68 -10.27
N ARG A 45 -6.42 -13.13 -10.63
CA ARG A 45 -7.46 -12.69 -9.71
C ARG A 45 -8.80 -13.23 -10.21
N ARG A 46 -9.35 -14.20 -9.47
CA ARG A 46 -10.64 -14.84 -9.76
C ARG A 46 -11.80 -13.85 -9.61
N SER A 47 -12.76 -13.94 -10.51
CA SER A 47 -14.00 -13.17 -10.42
C SER A 47 -14.97 -13.80 -9.41
N THR A 48 -16.05 -13.09 -9.11
CA THR A 48 -17.20 -13.65 -8.40
C THR A 48 -17.93 -14.72 -9.23
N GLU A 49 -17.88 -14.62 -10.56
CA GLU A 49 -18.45 -15.61 -11.49
C GLU A 49 -17.70 -16.97 -11.39
N ASP A 50 -16.42 -16.95 -11.05
CA ASP A 50 -15.62 -18.15 -10.75
C ASP A 50 -15.93 -18.78 -9.37
N GLY A 51 -17.02 -18.36 -8.73
CA GLY A 51 -17.46 -18.82 -7.41
C GLY A 51 -16.70 -18.18 -6.24
N TRP A 52 -16.06 -17.03 -6.46
CA TRP A 52 -15.38 -16.29 -5.40
C TRP A 52 -16.30 -15.30 -4.68
N ILE A 53 -15.95 -14.95 -3.44
CA ILE A 53 -16.79 -14.14 -2.56
C ILE A 53 -16.52 -12.65 -2.79
N SER A 54 -17.58 -11.84 -2.90
CA SER A 54 -17.54 -10.40 -2.64
C SER A 54 -18.11 -10.09 -1.25
N ILE A 55 -17.57 -9.06 -0.61
CA ILE A 55 -17.97 -8.62 0.73
C ILE A 55 -18.37 -7.16 0.64
N THR A 56 -19.54 -6.86 1.18
CA THR A 56 -20.01 -5.48 1.29
C THR A 56 -19.37 -4.80 2.51
N LEU A 57 -18.53 -3.79 2.28
CA LEU A 57 -17.94 -2.97 3.32
C LEU A 57 -18.73 -1.67 3.51
N LYS A 58 -19.10 -1.36 4.76
CA LYS A 58 -19.62 -0.04 5.13
C LYS A 58 -18.46 0.84 5.55
N VAL A 59 -18.17 1.87 4.75
CA VAL A 59 -17.15 2.87 5.06
C VAL A 59 -17.85 4.22 5.19
N LEU A 60 -17.90 4.74 6.43
CA LEU A 60 -18.65 5.96 6.79
C LEU A 60 -20.14 5.82 6.40
N THR A 61 -20.60 6.59 5.40
CA THR A 61 -21.97 6.59 4.87
C THR A 61 -22.17 5.72 3.63
N ASN A 62 -21.08 5.23 3.04
CA ASN A 62 -21.11 4.54 1.76
C ASN A 62 -20.99 3.03 1.95
N THR A 63 -21.82 2.30 1.20
CA THR A 63 -21.79 0.84 1.14
C THR A 63 -21.08 0.47 -0.15
N ILE A 64 -19.91 -0.16 -0.05
CA ILE A 64 -19.05 -0.49 -1.19
C ILE A 64 -18.95 -2.00 -1.27
N ASP A 65 -19.24 -2.57 -2.44
CA ASP A 65 -18.98 -3.98 -2.67
C ASP A 65 -17.50 -4.19 -3.02
N VAL A 66 -16.86 -5.07 -2.26
CA VAL A 66 -15.43 -5.31 -2.32
C VAL A 66 -15.19 -6.75 -2.71
N ASP A 67 -14.66 -6.94 -3.92
CA ASP A 67 -14.25 -8.22 -4.45
C ASP A 67 -12.71 -8.38 -4.43
N ASN A 68 -12.23 -9.44 -5.08
CA ASN A 68 -10.80 -9.75 -5.20
C ASN A 68 -9.95 -8.64 -5.83
N ARG A 69 -10.54 -7.67 -6.53
CA ARG A 69 -9.81 -6.56 -7.13
C ARG A 69 -9.18 -5.65 -6.09
N TRP A 70 -9.74 -5.64 -4.88
CA TRP A 70 -9.27 -4.85 -3.74
C TRP A 70 -8.35 -5.63 -2.80
N VAL A 71 -8.23 -6.94 -2.97
CA VAL A 71 -7.41 -7.77 -2.10
C VAL A 71 -5.94 -7.58 -2.42
N VAL A 72 -5.16 -7.27 -1.36
CA VAL A 72 -3.69 -7.25 -1.43
C VAL A 72 -3.21 -8.69 -1.52
N GLN A 73 -2.37 -8.99 -2.51
CA GLN A 73 -1.87 -10.34 -2.79
C GLN A 73 -1.24 -10.97 -1.55
N TYR A 74 -1.48 -12.28 -1.38
CA TYR A 74 -0.91 -13.06 -0.30
C TYR A 74 -0.76 -14.52 -0.72
N SER A 75 0.10 -15.24 -0.02
CA SER A 75 0.13 -16.71 -0.10
C SER A 75 -0.76 -17.30 0.99
N PRO A 76 -1.83 -18.05 0.64
CA PRO A 76 -2.71 -18.69 1.63
C PRO A 76 -1.95 -19.64 2.56
N LEU A 77 -0.92 -20.32 2.04
CA LEU A 77 -0.08 -21.22 2.80
C LEU A 77 0.72 -20.45 3.87
N LEU A 78 1.45 -19.41 3.46
CA LEU A 78 2.26 -18.62 4.39
C LEU A 78 1.40 -17.85 5.39
N LEU A 79 0.23 -17.38 4.96
CA LEU A 79 -0.73 -16.71 5.85
C LEU A 79 -1.20 -17.65 6.95
N LYS A 80 -1.53 -18.89 6.63
CA LYS A 80 -1.96 -19.88 7.61
C LYS A 80 -0.82 -20.35 8.51
N THR A 81 0.38 -20.54 7.94
CA THR A 81 1.55 -21.03 8.69
C THR A 81 2.08 -20.01 9.69
N TYR A 82 2.16 -18.73 9.29
CA TYR A 82 2.79 -17.68 10.10
C TYR A 82 1.81 -16.70 10.73
N ASN A 83 0.50 -16.88 10.50
CA ASN A 83 -0.55 -15.96 10.92
C ASN A 83 -0.25 -14.49 10.53
N ALA A 84 0.38 -14.31 9.37
CA ALA A 84 0.88 -13.02 8.89
C ALA A 84 0.54 -12.83 7.41
N HIS A 85 0.20 -11.61 7.02
CA HIS A 85 -0.07 -11.31 5.61
C HIS A 85 1.25 -11.16 4.85
N ILE A 86 1.68 -12.27 4.25
CA ILE A 86 2.94 -12.35 3.49
C ILE A 86 2.63 -12.26 2.00
N THR A 87 3.15 -11.22 1.37
CA THR A 87 3.11 -11.05 -0.10
C THR A 87 4.30 -11.77 -0.71
N VAL A 88 4.04 -12.60 -1.73
CA VAL A 88 5.08 -13.33 -2.48
C VAL A 88 5.06 -12.79 -3.90
N GLU A 89 6.23 -12.35 -4.39
CA GLU A 89 6.38 -11.84 -5.74
C GLU A 89 7.33 -12.71 -6.57
N TYR A 90 6.87 -13.08 -7.78
CA TYR A 90 7.66 -13.66 -8.85
C TYR A 90 8.60 -12.61 -9.43
N CYS A 91 9.91 -12.87 -9.33
CA CYS A 91 10.96 -11.97 -9.76
C CYS A 91 11.70 -12.58 -10.95
N ASP A 92 11.35 -12.13 -12.15
CA ASP A 92 11.95 -12.62 -13.40
C ASP A 92 12.42 -11.48 -14.31
N SER A 93 11.87 -10.27 -14.14
CA SER A 93 12.31 -9.10 -14.89
C SER A 93 13.48 -8.36 -14.24
N VAL A 94 14.32 -7.73 -15.05
CA VAL A 94 15.39 -6.83 -14.57
C VAL A 94 14.85 -5.74 -13.64
N LYS A 95 13.61 -5.26 -13.88
CA LYS A 95 12.95 -4.28 -13.00
C LYS A 95 12.65 -4.85 -11.62
N ALA A 96 12.17 -6.10 -11.54
CA ALA A 96 11.91 -6.77 -10.27
C ALA A 96 13.20 -7.01 -9.49
N ILE A 97 14.26 -7.48 -10.17
CA ILE A 97 15.57 -7.70 -9.54
C ILE A 97 16.13 -6.37 -9.02
N LYS A 98 16.13 -5.32 -9.84
CA LYS A 98 16.54 -3.97 -9.43
C LYS A 98 15.76 -3.46 -8.22
N TYR A 99 14.45 -3.74 -8.17
CA TYR A 99 13.62 -3.37 -7.04
C TYR A 99 14.06 -4.12 -5.77
N ILE A 100 14.24 -5.44 -5.81
CA ILE A 100 14.71 -6.20 -4.64
C ILE A 100 16.06 -5.68 -4.15
N CYS A 101 17.04 -5.51 -5.06
CA CYS A 101 18.35 -4.96 -4.70
C CYS A 101 18.25 -3.57 -4.08
N LYS A 102 17.35 -2.70 -4.58
CA LYS A 102 17.10 -1.39 -3.98
C LYS A 102 16.60 -1.51 -2.54
N TYR A 103 15.71 -2.45 -2.25
CA TYR A 103 15.13 -2.61 -0.90
C TYR A 103 16.13 -3.21 0.08
N VAL A 104 16.91 -4.21 -0.34
CA VAL A 104 17.97 -4.80 0.49
C VAL A 104 19.02 -3.74 0.85
N ASN A 105 19.38 -2.88 -0.10
CA ASN A 105 20.43 -1.87 0.08
C ASN A 105 19.93 -0.48 0.51
N LYS A 106 18.62 -0.30 0.75
CA LYS A 106 18.06 1.01 1.15
C LYS A 106 18.57 1.48 2.51
N GLY A 107 19.08 0.55 3.34
CA GLY A 107 19.40 0.79 4.74
C GLY A 107 18.14 0.84 5.61
N SER A 108 18.31 0.68 6.92
CA SER A 108 17.20 0.82 7.88
C SER A 108 16.69 2.26 7.89
N ASP A 109 15.39 2.45 8.14
CA ASP A 109 14.84 3.79 8.33
C ASP A 109 15.50 4.43 9.58
N MET A 110 16.29 5.47 9.37
CA MET A 110 16.99 6.20 10.42
C MET A 110 16.22 7.46 10.77
N ALA A 111 15.82 7.59 12.04
CA ALA A 111 15.31 8.84 12.59
C ALA A 111 16.43 9.51 13.40
N VAL A 112 16.73 10.77 13.07
CA VAL A 112 17.65 11.61 13.85
C VAL A 112 16.79 12.56 14.67
N PHE A 113 16.98 12.56 15.99
CA PHE A 113 16.35 13.54 16.88
C PHE A 113 17.43 14.39 17.55
N GLY A 114 17.22 15.69 17.59
CA GLY A 114 18.04 16.63 18.36
C GLY A 114 17.46 16.78 19.75
N VAL A 115 18.27 16.57 20.79
CA VAL A 115 17.89 16.87 22.17
C VAL A 115 18.47 18.25 22.49
N GLU A 116 17.61 19.26 22.59
CA GLU A 116 17.99 20.57 23.10
C GLU A 116 17.78 20.59 24.61
N THR A 117 18.88 20.63 25.38
CA THR A 117 18.81 20.82 26.82
C THR A 117 18.39 22.25 27.09
N GLN A 118 17.13 22.43 27.50
CA GLN A 118 16.70 23.67 28.15
C GLN A 118 17.46 23.81 29.47
N LEU A 119 18.62 24.45 29.44
CA LEU A 119 19.18 25.09 30.62
C LEU A 119 18.11 26.06 31.13
N HIS A 120 17.54 25.77 32.30
CA HIS A 120 16.63 26.65 33.03
C HIS A 120 17.39 27.93 33.44
N LEU A 121 17.58 28.83 32.48
CA LEU A 121 17.81 30.24 32.74
C LEU A 121 16.56 30.96 32.29
N THR A 122 15.81 31.41 33.29
CA THR A 122 14.62 32.26 33.21
C THR A 122 14.83 33.43 32.25
N ARG A 123 14.45 33.29 30.97
CA ARG A 123 14.31 34.43 30.07
C ARG A 123 13.06 34.31 29.20
N LYS A 124 12.33 35.43 29.18
CA LYS A 124 10.99 35.67 28.65
C LYS A 124 10.78 35.12 27.22
N SER A 125 9.58 34.62 26.99
CA SER A 125 9.06 34.14 25.71
C SER A 125 9.20 35.18 24.59
N PRO A 126 9.79 34.81 23.43
CA PRO A 126 9.55 35.54 22.19
C PRO A 126 8.31 34.96 21.49
N ASN A 127 7.39 35.84 21.10
CA ASN A 127 6.28 35.51 20.20
C ASN A 127 6.83 35.00 18.86
N ILE A 128 6.51 33.77 18.48
CA ILE A 128 6.82 33.23 17.16
C ILE A 128 5.52 33.10 16.37
N ASN A 129 5.44 33.88 15.28
CA ASN A 129 4.35 33.92 14.33
C ASN A 129 4.69 32.98 13.17
N TRP A 130 3.90 31.93 12.97
CA TRP A 130 4.12 30.95 11.90
C TRP A 130 3.61 31.52 10.56
N LYS A 131 4.51 31.75 9.61
CA LYS A 131 4.17 31.85 8.19
C LYS A 131 4.67 30.59 7.48
N ALA A 132 3.74 29.85 6.90
CA ALA A 132 4.00 28.71 6.03
C ALA A 132 4.41 29.20 4.64
N THR A 133 5.45 28.58 4.08
CA THR A 133 5.70 28.49 2.63
C THR A 133 5.40 27.08 2.17
#